data_AF-A0A929MQ52-F1
#
_entry.id   AF-A0A929MQ52-F1
#
_cell.length_a   1.000
_cell.length_b   1.000
_cell.length_c   1.000
_cell.angle_alpha   90.00
_cell.angle_beta   90.00
_cell.angle_gamma   90.00
#
_symmetry.space_group_name_H-M   'P 1'
#
loop_
_entity.id
_entity.type
_entity.pdbx_description
1 polymer ?
#
loop_
_entity_poly.entity_id
_entity_poly.type
_entity_poly.pdbx_seq_one_letter_code
_entity_poly.pdbx_strand_id
1 'polypeptide(L)'
;MSQRRLILPILIVLTELVGLTFNLYPNKWHQLTYYTLLSNILVLAFFAWLVLGRPTPSASLTRIKGAVTTAILLTFFVYLVLLMPTATPEQFWRVQNFALHFIAPILVILDWLLYDAKGHYRWFEPLTWTVLPLI
;
A
#
# COMPACT_ATOMS: atom_id res chain seq x y z
N MET A 1 9.31 -14.14 -11.36
CA MET A 1 8.48 -13.11 -12.03
C MET A 1 9.14 -12.72 -13.36
N SER A 2 8.40 -12.53 -14.46
CA SER A 2 9.01 -12.04 -15.72
C SER A 2 9.37 -10.55 -15.62
N GLN A 3 10.32 -10.06 -16.43
CA GLN A 3 10.79 -8.67 -16.36
C GLN A 3 9.67 -7.63 -16.51
N ARG A 4 8.62 -7.91 -17.30
CA ARG A 4 7.46 -7.01 -17.48
C ARG A 4 6.58 -6.90 -16.23
N ARG A 5 6.72 -7.81 -15.27
CA ARG A 5 5.95 -7.84 -14.00
C ARG A 5 6.62 -7.06 -12.86
N LEU A 6 7.71 -6.34 -13.13
CA LEU A 6 8.45 -5.58 -12.11
C LEU A 6 8.24 -4.06 -12.18
N ILE A 7 7.66 -3.54 -13.27
CA ILE A 7 7.47 -2.10 -13.46
C ILE A 7 6.58 -1.53 -12.35
N LEU A 8 5.38 -2.08 -12.14
CA LEU A 8 4.47 -1.62 -11.08
C LEU A 8 5.08 -1.77 -9.67
N PRO A 9 5.67 -2.93 -9.28
CA PRO A 9 6.36 -3.06 -8.00
C PRO A 9 7.45 -2.01 -7.77
N ILE A 10 8.25 -1.69 -8.79
CA ILE A 10 9.30 -0.66 -8.68
C ILE A 10 8.67 0.72 -8.48
N LEU A 11 7.63 1.07 -9.26
CA LEU A 11 6.93 2.34 -9.10
C LEU A 11 6.28 2.49 -7.72
N ILE A 12 5.70 1.40 -7.19
CA ILE A 12 5.16 1.35 -5.82
C ILE A 12 6.27 1.66 -4.81
N VAL A 13 7.39 0.92 -4.87
CA VAL A 13 8.54 1.13 -3.96
C VAL A 13 9.06 2.56 -4.01
N LEU A 14 9.24 3.12 -5.22
CA LEU A 14 9.71 4.50 -5.38
C LEU A 14 8.71 5.53 -4.81
N THR A 15 7.41 5.32 -5.04
CA THR A 15 6.35 6.18 -4.52
C THR A 15 6.32 6.16 -3.00
N GLU A 16 6.40 4.96 -2.41
CA GLU A 16 6.44 4.75 -0.96
C GLU A 16 7.68 5.41 -0.34
N LEU A 17 8.87 5.20 -0.91
CA LEU A 17 10.11 5.82 -0.41
C LEU A 17 10.02 7.34 -0.40
N VAL A 18 9.53 7.96 -1.48
CA VAL A 18 9.35 9.41 -1.56
C VAL A 18 8.31 9.86 -0.53
N GLY A 19 7.12 9.24 -0.52
CA GLY A 19 6.03 9.63 0.36
C GLY A 19 6.40 9.53 1.84
N LEU A 20 7.01 8.41 2.27
CA LEU A 20 7.42 8.17 3.65
C LEU A 20 8.53 9.13 4.09
N THR A 21 9.48 9.43 3.20
CA THR A 21 10.54 10.42 3.48
C THR A 21 9.95 11.79 3.77
N PHE A 22 9.05 12.28 2.90
CA PHE A 22 8.40 13.57 3.10
C PHE A 22 7.45 13.58 4.32
N ASN A 23 6.83 12.43 4.63
CA ASN A 23 5.95 12.31 5.78
C ASN A 23 6.73 12.39 7.10
N LEU A 24 7.87 11.70 7.20
CA LEU A 24 8.67 11.63 8.43
C LEU A 24 9.62 12.82 8.61
N TYR A 25 10.01 13.50 7.54
CA TYR A 25 10.92 14.65 7.62
C TYR A 25 10.26 15.90 8.25
N PRO A 26 11.00 16.68 9.07
CA PRO A 26 12.33 16.40 9.59
C PRO A 26 12.35 15.43 10.77
N ASN A 27 11.31 15.38 11.60
CA ASN A 27 11.24 14.53 12.81
C ASN A 27 9.78 14.23 13.23
N LYS A 28 8.92 13.84 12.29
CA LYS A 28 7.51 13.53 12.56
C LYS A 28 7.29 12.06 12.94
N TRP A 29 8.12 11.55 13.85
CA TRP A 29 8.08 10.15 14.29
C TRP A 29 6.75 9.73 14.92
N HIS A 30 6.00 10.67 15.50
CA HIS A 30 4.65 10.42 15.99
C HIS A 30 3.71 9.89 14.88
N GLN A 31 4.03 10.11 13.60
CA GLN A 31 3.21 9.60 12.50
C GLN A 31 3.21 8.06 12.43
N LEU A 32 4.19 7.40 13.05
CA LEU A 32 4.26 5.92 13.14
C LEU A 32 3.14 5.32 13.99
N THR A 33 2.38 6.13 14.73
CA THR A 33 1.19 5.65 15.45
C THR A 33 -0.04 5.57 14.55
N TYR A 34 -0.02 6.15 13.35
CA TYR A 34 -1.16 6.11 12.44
C TYR A 34 -1.14 4.85 11.60
N TYR A 35 -2.28 4.17 11.56
CA TYR A 35 -2.52 3.02 10.70
C TYR A 35 -2.16 3.30 9.22
N THR A 36 -2.49 4.49 8.72
CA THR A 36 -2.19 4.85 7.32
C THR A 36 -0.70 4.86 7.03
N LEU A 37 0.15 5.30 7.97
CA LEU A 37 1.60 5.24 7.78
C LEU A 37 2.13 3.81 7.92
N LEU A 38 1.65 3.05 8.91
CA LEU A 38 2.06 1.65 9.11
C LEU A 38 1.73 0.76 7.91
N SER A 39 0.55 0.92 7.32
CA SER A 39 0.15 0.19 6.11
C SER A 39 1.00 0.55 4.88
N ASN A 40 1.41 1.81 4.71
CA ASN A 40 2.35 2.23 3.66
C ASN A 40 3.75 1.63 3.88
N ILE A 41 4.25 1.59 5.12
CA ILE A 41 5.51 0.90 5.46
C ILE A 41 5.42 -0.60 5.14
N LEU A 42 4.29 -1.24 5.42
CA LEU A 42 4.04 -2.64 5.07
C LEU A 42 4.08 -2.85 3.55
N VAL A 43 3.44 -1.96 2.77
CA VAL A 43 3.50 -1.98 1.30
C VAL A 43 4.94 -1.83 0.82
N LEU A 44 5.69 -0.85 1.32
CA LEU A 44 7.09 -0.65 0.98
C LEU A 44 7.90 -1.93 1.22
N ALA A 45 7.82 -2.49 2.44
CA ALA A 45 8.57 -3.66 2.83
C ALA A 45 8.24 -4.87 1.93
N PHE A 46 6.94 -5.12 1.70
CA PHE A 46 6.49 -6.24 0.90
C PHE A 46 6.90 -6.12 -0.58
N PHE A 47 6.66 -4.97 -1.21
CA PHE A 47 7.00 -4.77 -2.62
C PHE A 47 8.51 -4.66 -2.85
N ALA A 48 9.28 -4.09 -1.91
CA ALA A 48 10.74 -4.13 -1.97
C ALA A 48 11.26 -5.57 -1.91
N TRP A 49 10.71 -6.39 -1.02
CA TRP A 49 11.06 -7.81 -0.97
C TRP A 49 10.67 -8.56 -2.25
N LEU A 50 9.53 -8.26 -2.88
CA LEU A 50 9.16 -8.83 -4.19
C LEU A 50 10.16 -8.46 -5.28
N VAL A 51 10.60 -7.20 -5.35
CA VAL A 51 11.54 -6.70 -6.36
C VAL A 51 12.92 -7.32 -6.19
N LEU A 52 13.41 -7.39 -4.94
CA LEU A 52 14.76 -7.86 -4.61
C LEU A 52 14.85 -9.39 -4.59
N GLY A 53 13.92 -10.05 -3.89
CA GLY A 53 13.94 -11.49 -3.65
C GLY A 53 13.33 -12.33 -4.76
N ARG A 54 12.45 -11.74 -5.59
CA ARG A 54 11.79 -12.40 -6.74
C ARG A 54 11.26 -13.81 -6.40
N PRO A 55 10.48 -13.95 -5.31
CA PRO A 55 10.06 -15.25 -4.82
C PRO A 55 9.28 -16.05 -5.86
N THR A 56 9.28 -17.37 -5.72
CA THR A 56 8.46 -18.25 -6.53
C THR A 56 6.97 -18.03 -6.23
N PRO A 57 6.10 -17.92 -7.26
CA PRO A 57 4.67 -17.80 -7.04
C PRO A 57 4.11 -18.98 -6.24
N SER A 58 3.31 -18.69 -5.21
CA SER A 58 2.63 -19.69 -4.38
C SER A 58 1.30 -19.15 -3.87
N ALA A 59 0.39 -20.04 -3.49
CA ALA A 59 -0.90 -19.64 -2.91
C ALA A 59 -0.73 -18.79 -1.64
N SER A 60 0.25 -19.12 -0.79
CA SER A 60 0.58 -18.34 0.40
C SER A 60 1.05 -16.93 0.04
N LEU A 61 1.90 -16.79 -0.97
CA LEU A 61 2.35 -15.47 -1.43
C LEU A 61 1.19 -14.63 -1.94
N THR A 62 0.27 -15.23 -2.71
CA THR A 62 -0.94 -14.54 -3.18
C THR A 62 -1.82 -14.09 -2.02
N ARG A 63 -1.97 -14.90 -0.97
CA ARG A 63 -2.74 -14.51 0.24
C ARG A 63 -2.08 -13.38 1.01
N ILE A 64 -0.76 -13.44 1.23
CA ILE A 64 -0.01 -12.37 1.92
C ILE A 64 -0.14 -11.06 1.13
N LYS A 65 0.04 -11.12 -0.20
CA LYS A 65 -0.16 -9.96 -1.08
C LYS A 65 -1.58 -9.41 -0.97
N GLY A 66 -2.58 -10.30 -0.95
CA GLY A 66 -3.98 -9.93 -0.70
C GLY A 66 -4.16 -9.14 0.59
N ALA A 67 -3.57 -9.59 1.69
CA ALA A 67 -3.63 -8.88 2.98
C ALA A 67 -2.96 -7.49 2.91
N VAL A 68 -1.80 -7.37 2.27
CA VAL A 68 -1.12 -6.07 2.04
C VAL A 68 -1.98 -5.14 1.17
N THR A 69 -2.56 -5.66 0.09
CA THR A 69 -3.48 -4.91 -0.78
C THR A 69 -4.72 -4.44 -0.03
N THR A 70 -5.31 -5.29 0.82
CA THR A 70 -6.46 -4.90 1.67
C THR A 70 -6.06 -3.82 2.67
N ALA A 71 -4.87 -3.90 3.26
CA ALA A 71 -4.40 -2.90 4.20
C ALA A 71 -4.29 -1.50 3.56
N ILE A 72 -3.70 -1.41 2.36
CA ILE A 72 -3.58 -0.14 1.65
C ILE A 72 -4.90 0.35 1.05
N LEU A 73 -5.81 -0.56 0.68
CA LEU A 73 -7.17 -0.22 0.28
C LEU A 73 -7.94 0.47 1.41
N LEU A 74 -7.77 0.01 2.65
CA LEU A 74 -8.37 0.68 3.80
C LEU A 74 -7.81 2.09 3.98
N THR A 75 -6.49 2.28 3.81
CA THR A 75 -5.86 3.61 3.83
C THR A 75 -6.43 4.53 2.75
N PHE A 76 -6.61 4.01 1.53
CA PHE A 76 -7.23 4.76 0.43
C PHE A 76 -8.67 5.15 0.76
N PHE A 77 -9.45 4.22 1.30
CA PHE A 77 -10.83 4.47 1.70
C PHE A 77 -10.93 5.52 2.82
N VAL A 78 -10.13 5.36 3.88
CA VAL A 78 -10.02 6.35 4.97
C VAL A 78 -9.62 7.71 4.43
N TYR A 79 -8.68 7.77 3.49
CA TYR A 79 -8.29 9.02 2.88
C TYR A 79 -9.42 9.68 2.10
N LEU A 80 -10.07 8.95 1.19
CA LEU A 80 -11.15 9.50 0.36
C LEU A 80 -12.36 9.96 1.18
N VAL A 81 -12.72 9.22 2.23
CA VAL A 81 -13.96 9.45 2.98
C VAL A 81 -13.75 10.41 4.14
N LEU A 82 -12.61 10.33 4.84
CA LEU A 82 -12.38 11.07 6.09
C LEU A 82 -11.41 12.23 5.92
N LEU A 83 -10.27 12.01 5.25
CA LEU A 83 -9.19 13.02 5.20
C LEU A 83 -9.41 14.03 4.06
N MET A 84 -9.63 13.56 2.84
CA MET A 84 -9.74 14.38 1.62
C MET A 84 -10.87 15.43 1.69
N PRO A 85 -12.09 15.13 2.18
CA PRO A 85 -13.17 16.13 2.23
C PRO A 85 -12.90 17.30 3.18
N THR A 86 -12.01 17.10 4.15
CA THR A 86 -11.62 18.11 5.14
C THR A 86 -10.29 18.79 4.80
N ALA A 87 -9.59 18.32 3.77
CA ALA A 87 -8.29 18.83 3.38
C ALA A 87 -8.43 20.11 2.55
N THR A 88 -7.58 21.10 2.83
CA THR A 88 -7.41 22.24 1.91
C THR A 88 -6.75 21.77 0.61
N PRO A 89 -6.89 22.52 -0.50
CA PRO A 89 -6.17 22.21 -1.74
C PRO A 89 -4.66 22.05 -1.51
N GLU A 90 -4.03 22.90 -0.71
CA GLU A 90 -2.61 22.80 -0.41
C GLU A 90 -2.27 21.51 0.33
N GLN A 91 -3.11 21.08 1.27
CA GLN A 91 -2.92 19.82 2.01
C GLN A 91 -3.08 18.61 1.10
N PHE A 92 -4.04 18.62 0.18
CA PHE A 92 -4.24 17.56 -0.80
C PHE A 92 -3.01 17.39 -1.69
N TRP A 93 -2.46 18.49 -2.20
CA TRP A 93 -1.29 18.48 -3.11
C TRP A 93 0.06 18.28 -2.41
N ARG A 94 0.09 18.10 -1.08
CA ARG A 94 1.34 17.75 -0.39
C ARG A 94 1.85 16.41 -0.90
N VAL A 95 3.15 16.35 -1.19
CA VAL A 95 3.84 15.17 -1.73
C VAL A 95 3.49 13.91 -0.93
N GLN A 96 3.57 13.95 0.41
CA GLN A 96 3.27 12.78 1.24
C GLN A 96 1.79 12.36 1.19
N ASN A 97 0.85 13.30 1.08
CA ASN A 97 -0.56 12.97 1.05
C ASN A 97 -0.91 12.34 -0.30
N PHE A 98 -0.49 12.99 -1.38
CA PHE A 98 -0.73 12.51 -2.73
C PHE A 98 -0.01 11.18 -3.03
N ALA A 99 1.24 11.01 -2.59
CA ALA A 99 1.99 9.77 -2.78
C ALA A 99 1.40 8.59 -1.98
N LEU A 100 1.26 8.74 -0.65
CA LEU A 100 0.92 7.64 0.26
C LEU A 100 -0.58 7.30 0.30
N HIS A 101 -1.44 8.27 -0.01
CA HIS A 101 -2.89 8.10 0.14
C HIS A 101 -3.65 8.15 -1.19
N PHE A 102 -2.94 8.31 -2.31
CA PHE A 102 -3.56 8.33 -3.63
C PHE A 102 -2.79 7.49 -4.64
N ILE A 103 -1.54 7.86 -4.97
CA ILE A 103 -0.75 7.17 -6.00
C ILE A 103 -0.43 5.73 -5.59
N ALA A 104 0.18 5.51 -4.42
CA ALA A 104 0.59 4.17 -3.99
C ALA A 104 -0.59 3.19 -3.91
N PRO A 105 -1.74 3.52 -3.27
CA PRO A 105 -2.90 2.65 -3.29
C PRO A 105 -3.39 2.31 -4.70
N ILE A 106 -3.48 3.29 -5.61
CA ILE A 106 -3.90 3.05 -7.01
C ILE A 106 -2.92 2.11 -7.71
N LEU A 107 -1.62 2.30 -7.54
CA LEU A 107 -0.61 1.42 -8.13
C LEU A 107 -0.71 -0.01 -7.60
N VAL A 108 -0.95 -0.20 -6.30
CA VAL A 108 -1.15 -1.53 -5.70
C VAL A 108 -2.44 -2.19 -6.23
N ILE A 109 -3.53 -1.42 -6.37
CA ILE A 109 -4.78 -1.92 -6.98
C ILE A 109 -4.54 -2.38 -8.42
N LEU A 110 -3.83 -1.57 -9.22
CA LEU A 110 -3.49 -1.90 -10.60
C LEU A 110 -2.61 -3.15 -10.69
N ASP A 111 -1.61 -3.26 -9.82
CA ASP A 111 -0.73 -4.42 -9.75
C ASP A 111 -1.50 -5.70 -9.39
N TRP A 112 -2.39 -5.62 -8.40
CA TRP A 112 -3.29 -6.71 -8.05
C TRP A 112 -4.25 -7.06 -9.20
N LEU A 113 -4.86 -6.07 -9.86
CA LEU A 113 -5.81 -6.28 -10.93
C LEU A 113 -5.18 -6.99 -12.14
N LEU A 114 -3.96 -6.57 -12.51
CA LEU A 114 -3.28 -7.02 -13.73
C LEU A 114 -2.52 -8.34 -13.55
N TYR A 115 -1.98 -8.63 -12.36
CA TYR A 115 -1.02 -9.73 -12.20
C TYR A 115 -1.42 -10.83 -11.23
N ASP A 116 -2.38 -10.60 -10.32
CA ASP A 116 -2.74 -11.62 -9.33
C ASP A 116 -3.84 -12.54 -9.83
N ALA A 117 -3.60 -13.84 -9.67
CA ALA A 117 -4.58 -14.88 -9.94
C ALA A 117 -5.80 -14.69 -9.02
N LYS A 118 -6.99 -14.60 -9.62
CA LYS A 118 -8.26 -14.44 -8.90
C LYS A 118 -8.74 -15.81 -8.41
N GLY A 119 -9.46 -15.85 -7.29
CA GLY A 119 -10.06 -17.09 -6.76
C GLY A 119 -9.21 -17.89 -5.77
N HIS A 120 -8.04 -17.40 -5.36
CA HIS A 120 -7.26 -18.01 -4.25
C HIS A 120 -7.63 -17.48 -2.86
N TYR A 121 -8.56 -16.54 -2.81
CA TYR A 121 -9.07 -15.93 -1.59
C TYR A 121 -10.37 -16.60 -1.17
N ARG A 122 -10.53 -16.88 0.12
CA ARG A 122 -11.86 -17.16 0.68
C ARG A 122 -12.62 -15.84 0.79
N TRP A 123 -13.92 -15.85 0.54
CA TRP A 123 -14.73 -14.63 0.49
C TRP A 123 -14.70 -13.81 1.80
N PHE A 124 -14.43 -14.44 2.95
CA PHE A 124 -14.31 -13.78 4.25
C PHE A 124 -12.89 -13.35 4.62
N GLU A 125 -11.85 -13.81 3.90
CA GLU A 125 -10.46 -13.45 4.21
C GLU A 125 -10.21 -11.93 4.18
N PRO A 126 -10.74 -11.17 3.20
CA PRO A 126 -10.63 -9.71 3.21
C PRO A 126 -11.19 -9.06 4.48
N LEU A 127 -12.28 -9.59 5.04
CA LEU A 127 -12.88 -9.10 6.29
C LEU A 127 -12.03 -9.47 7.51
N THR A 128 -11.36 -10.62 7.50
CA THR A 128 -10.43 -10.96 8.59
C THR A 128 -9.15 -10.14 8.53
N TRP A 129 -8.73 -9.70 7.35
CA TRP A 129 -7.53 -8.85 7.21
C TRP A 129 -7.76 -7.42 7.67
N THR A 130 -9.01 -6.94 7.75
CA THR A 130 -9.32 -5.66 8.41
C THR A 130 -9.19 -5.73 9.93
N VAL A 131 -8.86 -6.88 10.51
CA VAL A 131 -8.45 -6.98 11.92
C VAL A 131 -7.01 -6.50 12.13
N LEU A 132 -6.13 -6.59 11.12
CA LEU A 132 -4.76 -6.03 11.19
C LEU A 132 -4.73 -4.56 11.66
N PRO A 133 -5.63 -3.67 11.20
CA PRO A 133 -5.75 -2.30 11.71
C PRO A 133 -6.12 -2.14 13.20
N LEU A 134 -6.67 -3.17 13.84
CA LEU A 134 -7.20 -3.11 15.20
C LEU A 134 -6.17 -3.53 16.26
N ILE A 135 -4.97 -3.96 15.83
CA ILE A 135 -3.85 -4.39 16.66
C ILE A 135 -2.75 -3.33 16.57
#